data_AF-A0AAU4CPS9-F1
#
_entry.id   AF-A0AAU4CPS9-F1
#
_cell.length_a   1.000
_cell.length_b   1.000
_cell.length_c   1.000
_cell.angle_alpha   90.00
_cell.angle_beta   90.00
_cell.angle_gamma   90.00
#
_symmetry.space_group_name_H-M   'P 1'
#
loop_
_entity.id
_entity.type
_entity.pdbx_description
1 polymer ?
#
loop_
_entity_poly.entity_id
_entity_poly.type
_entity_poly.pdbx_seq_one_letter_code
_entity_poly.pdbx_strand_id
1 'polypeptide(L)'
;MSTAQGTYYTVVDSPAGQLLLTADGFGALTSLSVPEQKGGRVPLPGWLRDPGPFRAAEEQLAAYFAGELKEFQLELGGEGTEFRQRVWAALEDVPYGGTTTYGAIAARIGAPRAAVRAVGGAIGANPLLIVRPCHRVIGADGTLTGYAGGLDRKRLLLGLEGVL
;
A
#
# COMPACT_ATOMS: atom_id res chain seq x y z
N MET A 1 -29.07 -15.36 4.97
CA MET A 1 -29.41 -13.97 4.59
C MET A 1 -28.14 -13.15 4.78
N SER A 2 -27.50 -12.76 3.68
CA SER A 2 -26.21 -12.08 3.70
C SER A 2 -26.40 -10.64 4.18
N THR A 3 -25.96 -10.34 5.41
CA THR A 3 -25.83 -8.96 5.87
C THR A 3 -24.84 -8.28 4.94
N ALA A 4 -25.27 -7.24 4.22
CA ALA A 4 -24.36 -6.36 3.50
C ALA A 4 -23.32 -5.84 4.50
N GLN A 5 -22.11 -6.40 4.45
CA GLN A 5 -21.04 -6.05 5.36
C GLN A 5 -20.59 -4.63 5.02
N GLY A 6 -20.83 -3.70 5.95
CA GLY A 6 -20.41 -2.31 5.81
C GLY A 6 -18.88 -2.19 5.76
N THR A 7 -18.39 -1.16 5.09
CA THR A 7 -16.96 -0.78 5.16
C THR A 7 -16.70 -0.06 6.48
N TYR A 8 -15.79 -0.58 7.29
CA TYR A 8 -15.28 0.14 8.45
C TYR A 8 -14.15 1.07 8.04
N TYR A 9 -13.96 2.17 8.76
CA TYR A 9 -12.82 3.05 8.58
C TYR A 9 -12.35 3.70 9.88
N THR A 10 -11.06 4.06 9.90
CA THR A 10 -10.48 4.94 10.92
C THR A 10 -9.46 5.88 10.27
N VAL A 11 -9.00 6.87 11.03
CA VAL A 11 -7.91 7.77 10.64
C VAL A 11 -6.82 7.69 11.69
N VAL A 12 -5.58 7.50 11.25
CA VAL A 12 -4.38 7.37 12.11
C VAL A 12 -3.37 8.46 11.73
N ASP A 13 -2.85 9.19 12.71
CA ASP A 13 -1.78 10.16 12.47
C ASP A 13 -0.44 9.44 12.26
N SER A 14 0.39 9.95 11.34
CA SER A 14 1.70 9.37 11.05
C SER A 14 2.69 10.40 10.50
N PRO A 15 4.00 10.09 10.46
CA PRO A 15 4.98 10.91 9.72
C PRO A 15 4.65 11.11 8.23
N ALA A 16 3.87 10.23 7.62
CA ALA A 16 3.39 10.37 6.24
C ALA A 16 2.08 11.18 6.13
N GLY A 17 1.60 11.76 7.22
CA GLY A 17 0.32 12.47 7.33
C GLY A 17 -0.81 11.58 7.85
N GLN A 18 -2.05 12.09 7.78
CA GLN A 18 -3.25 11.39 8.23
C GLN A 18 -3.60 10.22 7.30
N LEU A 19 -3.44 9.00 7.81
CA LEU A 19 -3.70 7.77 7.09
C LEU A 19 -5.18 7.40 7.25
N LEU A 20 -5.90 7.30 6.14
CA LEU A 20 -7.25 6.72 6.13
C LEU A 20 -7.14 5.22 5.89
N LEU A 21 -7.59 4.43 6.87
CA LEU A 21 -7.63 2.97 6.78
C LEU A 21 -9.06 2.52 6.58
N THR A 22 -9.28 1.50 5.74
CA THR A 22 -10.58 0.83 5.59
C THR A 22 -10.48 -0.66 5.79
N ALA A 23 -11.52 -1.28 6.33
CA ALA A 23 -11.61 -2.73 6.51
C ALA A 23 -12.97 -3.26 6.02
N ASP A 24 -12.99 -4.51 5.61
CA ASP A 24 -14.24 -5.21 5.31
C ASP A 24 -14.96 -5.68 6.58
N GLY A 25 -16.10 -6.35 6.41
CA GLY A 25 -16.89 -6.85 7.54
C GLY A 25 -16.25 -7.94 8.38
N PHE A 26 -15.13 -8.51 7.90
CA PHE A 26 -14.35 -9.53 8.62
C PHE A 26 -13.13 -8.93 9.34
N GLY A 27 -12.84 -7.64 9.10
CA GLY A 27 -11.73 -6.93 9.72
C GLY A 27 -10.45 -6.89 8.89
N ALA A 28 -10.44 -7.45 7.68
CA ALA A 28 -9.27 -7.39 6.80
C ALA A 28 -9.05 -5.97 6.28
N LEU A 29 -7.80 -5.49 6.30
CA LEU A 29 -7.44 -4.16 5.82
C LEU A 29 -7.58 -4.11 4.29
N THR A 30 -8.53 -3.31 3.81
CA THR A 30 -8.86 -3.20 2.37
C THR A 30 -8.25 -1.97 1.70
N SER A 31 -7.91 -0.94 2.47
CA SER A 31 -7.10 0.18 1.98
C SER A 31 -6.35 0.92 3.08
N LEU A 32 -5.25 1.54 2.69
CA LEU A 32 -4.50 2.54 3.45
C LEU A 32 -4.18 3.67 2.48
N SER A 33 -4.81 4.83 2.67
CA SER A 33 -4.64 6.01 1.82
C SER A 33 -3.93 7.14 2.58
N VAL A 34 -3.03 7.85 1.90
CA VAL A 34 -2.39 9.07 2.44
C VAL A 34 -3.11 10.34 1.94
N PRO A 35 -2.91 11.50 2.58
CA PRO A 35 -3.50 12.75 2.09
C PRO A 35 -3.06 13.08 0.67
N GLU A 36 -4.01 13.57 -0.14
CA GLU A 36 -3.80 13.97 -1.54
C GLU A 36 -3.33 12.84 -2.46
N GLN A 37 -3.48 11.59 -2.04
CA GLN A 37 -3.17 10.44 -2.89
C GLN A 37 -4.02 10.46 -4.16
N LYS A 38 -3.36 10.26 -5.31
CA LYS A 38 -4.07 10.04 -6.57
C LYS A 38 -4.89 8.74 -6.49
N GLY A 39 -6.22 8.86 -6.55
CA GLY A 39 -7.13 7.72 -6.41
C GLY A 39 -7.19 7.17 -4.97
N GLY A 40 -6.78 7.95 -3.98
CA GLY A 40 -6.96 7.61 -2.57
C GLY A 40 -8.44 7.54 -2.19
N ARG A 41 -8.75 6.75 -1.16
CA ARG A 41 -10.11 6.67 -0.62
C ARG A 41 -10.45 7.92 0.17
N VAL A 42 -11.74 8.23 0.18
CA VAL A 42 -12.35 9.23 1.07
C VAL A 42 -13.53 8.56 1.77
N PRO A 43 -13.84 8.90 3.03
CA PRO A 43 -15.02 8.37 3.70
C PRO A 43 -16.28 8.67 2.88
N LEU A 44 -17.10 7.65 2.65
CA LEU A 44 -18.37 7.76 1.93
C LEU A 44 -19.56 7.59 2.89
N PRO A 45 -20.74 8.15 2.55
CA PRO A 45 -21.97 7.86 3.28
C PRO A 45 -22.20 6.35 3.41
N GLY A 46 -22.52 5.89 4.62
CA GLY A 46 -22.76 4.48 4.92
C GLY A 46 -21.53 3.69 5.38
N TRP A 47 -20.32 4.26 5.31
CA TRP A 47 -19.16 3.68 5.99
C TRP A 47 -19.25 3.90 7.50
N LEU A 48 -18.79 2.92 8.27
CA LEU A 48 -18.83 2.93 9.72
C LEU A 48 -17.48 3.36 10.29
N ARG A 49 -17.44 4.48 11.00
CA ARG A 49 -16.21 4.90 11.69
C ARG A 49 -16.04 4.07 12.96
N ASP A 50 -15.04 3.20 12.99
CA ASP A 50 -14.74 2.35 14.14
C ASP A 50 -13.23 2.06 14.16
N PRO A 51 -12.48 2.48 15.19
CA PRO A 51 -11.06 2.13 15.33
C PRO A 51 -10.84 0.67 15.76
N GLY A 52 -11.86 -0.02 16.28
CA GLY A 52 -11.77 -1.38 16.82
C GLY A 52 -11.08 -2.38 15.88
N PRO A 53 -11.54 -2.53 14.62
CA PRO A 53 -10.93 -3.43 13.64
C PRO A 53 -9.47 -3.10 13.27
N PHE A 54 -8.99 -1.89 13.57
CA PHE A 54 -7.71 -1.38 13.09
C PHE A 54 -6.60 -1.36 14.13
N ARG A 55 -6.85 -1.81 15.37
CA ARG A 55 -5.86 -1.74 16.47
C ARG A 55 -4.52 -2.35 16.09
N ALA A 56 -4.52 -3.55 15.51
CA ALA A 56 -3.30 -4.21 15.06
C ALA A 56 -2.57 -3.43 13.95
N ALA A 57 -3.31 -2.82 13.02
CA ALA A 57 -2.73 -2.00 11.97
C ALA A 57 -2.13 -0.70 12.53
N GLU A 58 -2.82 -0.05 13.47
CA GLU A 58 -2.34 1.16 14.15
C GLU A 58 -1.05 0.89 14.93
N GLU A 59 -1.01 -0.17 15.74
CA GLU A 59 0.18 -0.59 16.50
C GLU A 59 1.36 -0.90 15.58
N GLN A 60 1.14 -1.65 14.50
CA GLN A 60 2.21 -2.00 13.57
C GLN A 60 2.68 -0.82 12.72
N LEU A 61 1.79 0.10 12.34
CA LEU A 61 2.17 1.33 11.65
C LEU A 61 3.03 2.21 12.57
N ALA A 62 2.66 2.35 13.84
CA ALA A 62 3.46 3.08 14.82
C ALA A 62 4.86 2.47 14.96
N ALA A 63 4.96 1.15 15.12
CA ALA A 63 6.23 0.44 15.20
C ALA A 63 7.06 0.54 13.90
N TYR A 64 6.40 0.51 12.73
CA TYR A 64 7.08 0.69 11.43
C TYR A 64 7.70 2.08 11.33
N PHE A 65 6.94 3.13 11.64
CA PHE A 65 7.43 4.51 11.62
C PHE A 65 8.46 4.82 12.72
N ALA A 66 8.50 4.03 13.79
CA ALA A 66 9.56 4.05 14.79
C ALA A 66 10.84 3.31 14.36
N GLY A 67 10.81 2.57 13.23
CA GLY A 67 11.92 1.75 12.75
C GLY A 67 12.05 0.40 13.47
N GLU A 68 11.05 0.02 14.27
CA GLU A 68 11.05 -1.19 15.10
C GLU A 68 10.43 -2.40 14.38
N LEU A 69 9.54 -2.15 13.42
CA LEU A 69 8.86 -3.18 12.63
C LEU A 69 9.33 -3.18 11.16
N LYS A 70 9.70 -4.37 10.68
CA LYS A 70 10.18 -4.58 9.30
C LYS A 70 9.20 -5.34 8.42
N GLU A 71 8.28 -6.08 9.01
CA GLU A 71 7.31 -6.92 8.31
C GLU A 71 5.93 -6.78 8.96
N PHE A 72 4.93 -6.44 8.16
CA PHE A 72 3.55 -6.34 8.63
C PHE A 72 2.92 -7.72 8.69
N GLN A 73 2.25 -8.02 9.80
CA GLN A 73 1.46 -9.23 10.00
C GLN A 73 -0.01 -8.81 10.13
N LEU A 74 -0.63 -8.52 8.99
CA LEU A 74 -2.00 -8.02 8.89
C LEU A 74 -2.76 -8.84 7.86
N GLU A 75 -4.05 -9.08 8.11
CA GLU A 75 -4.93 -9.64 7.09
C GLU A 75 -5.21 -8.56 6.04
N LEU A 76 -4.72 -8.78 4.82
CA LEU A 76 -4.86 -7.84 3.71
C LEU A 76 -5.98 -8.30 2.77
N GLY A 77 -6.94 -7.41 2.55
CA GLY A 77 -7.96 -7.54 1.52
C GLY A 77 -7.69 -6.61 0.34
N GLY A 78 -8.78 -6.28 -0.36
CA GLY A 78 -8.77 -5.31 -1.44
C GLY A 78 -9.05 -5.94 -2.80
N GLU A 79 -9.96 -5.31 -3.53
CA GLU A 79 -10.40 -5.79 -4.83
C GLU A 79 -9.52 -5.25 -5.95
N GLY A 80 -9.22 -6.12 -6.91
CA GLY A 80 -8.46 -5.77 -8.10
C GLY A 80 -8.66 -6.84 -9.17
N THR A 81 -8.35 -6.50 -10.42
CA THR A 81 -8.29 -7.51 -11.47
C THR A 81 -7.21 -8.55 -11.15
N GLU A 82 -7.31 -9.76 -11.70
CA GLU A 82 -6.30 -10.80 -11.51
C GLU A 82 -4.88 -10.31 -11.85
N PHE A 83 -4.75 -9.48 -12.89
CA PHE A 83 -3.47 -8.86 -13.25
C PHE A 83 -2.94 -7.95 -12.15
N ARG A 84 -3.78 -7.12 -11.53
CA ARG A 84 -3.38 -6.26 -10.41
C ARG A 84 -2.99 -7.09 -9.20
N GLN A 85 -3.78 -8.10 -8.86
CA GLN A 85 -3.48 -8.99 -7.73
C GLN A 85 -2.12 -9.68 -7.89
N ARG A 86 -1.78 -10.17 -9.10
CA ARG A 86 -0.44 -10.73 -9.37
C ARG A 86 0.68 -9.70 -9.20
N VAL A 87 0.50 -8.48 -9.71
CA VAL A 87 1.47 -7.40 -9.53
C VAL A 87 1.63 -7.06 -8.05
N TRP A 88 0.53 -6.99 -7.31
CA TRP A 88 0.50 -6.66 -5.90
C TRP A 88 1.17 -7.71 -5.02
N ALA A 89 0.93 -9.00 -5.27
CA ALA A 89 1.65 -10.09 -4.61
C ALA A 89 3.17 -9.99 -4.87
N ALA A 90 3.57 -9.70 -6.11
CA ALA A 90 4.98 -9.50 -6.45
C ALA A 90 5.62 -8.28 -5.74
N LEU A 91 4.83 -7.28 -5.33
CA LEU A 91 5.32 -6.16 -4.50
C LEU A 91 5.56 -6.61 -3.06
N GLU A 92 4.68 -7.44 -2.49
CA GLU A 92 4.77 -7.93 -1.10
C GLU A 92 6.06 -8.74 -0.88
N ASP A 93 6.59 -9.39 -1.92
CA ASP A 93 7.89 -10.08 -1.92
C ASP A 93 9.12 -9.15 -1.87
N VAL A 94 8.96 -7.82 -1.95
CA VAL A 94 10.09 -6.88 -1.89
C VAL A 94 10.38 -6.56 -0.43
N PRO A 95 11.51 -6.99 0.16
CA PRO A 95 11.77 -6.87 1.59
C PRO A 95 11.99 -5.41 2.03
N TYR A 96 11.81 -5.17 3.33
CA TYR A 96 12.19 -3.92 3.98
C TYR A 96 13.68 -3.60 3.73
N GLY A 97 13.98 -2.34 3.43
CA GLY A 97 15.35 -1.90 3.11
C GLY A 97 15.84 -2.34 1.72
N GLY A 98 14.98 -3.00 0.95
CA GLY A 98 15.24 -3.39 -0.44
C GLY A 98 14.52 -2.47 -1.44
N THR A 99 15.03 -2.45 -2.67
CA THR A 99 14.33 -1.84 -3.81
C THR A 99 14.26 -2.81 -4.97
N THR A 100 13.35 -2.53 -5.89
CA THR A 100 13.23 -3.26 -7.16
C THR A 100 12.87 -2.28 -8.27
N THR A 101 12.80 -2.76 -9.50
CA THR A 101 12.43 -1.93 -10.66
C THR A 101 11.10 -2.38 -11.26
N TYR A 102 10.43 -1.48 -11.99
CA TYR A 102 9.22 -1.81 -12.73
C TYR A 102 9.41 -3.01 -13.68
N GLY A 103 10.58 -3.09 -14.32
CA GLY A 103 10.94 -4.20 -15.20
C GLY A 103 11.14 -5.51 -14.45
N ALA A 104 11.73 -5.47 -13.25
CA ALA A 104 11.90 -6.65 -12.41
C ALA A 104 10.55 -7.19 -11.90
N ILE A 105 9.61 -6.33 -11.51
CA ILE A 105 8.24 -6.75 -11.18
C ILE A 105 7.55 -7.38 -12.40
N ALA A 106 7.66 -6.76 -13.57
CA ALA A 106 7.08 -7.31 -14.80
C ALA A 106 7.64 -8.71 -15.12
N ALA A 107 8.96 -8.89 -14.99
CA ALA A 107 9.60 -10.20 -15.18
C ALA A 107 9.13 -11.23 -14.15
N ARG A 108 9.02 -10.85 -12.88
CA ARG A 108 8.57 -11.74 -11.79
C ARG A 108 7.18 -12.32 -12.03
N ILE A 109 6.26 -11.53 -12.58
CA ILE A 109 4.90 -11.98 -12.90
C ILE A 109 4.76 -12.61 -14.30
N GLY A 110 5.86 -12.82 -15.02
CA GLY A 110 5.86 -13.37 -16.38
C GLY A 110 5.26 -12.44 -17.44
N ALA A 111 5.18 -11.14 -17.17
CA ALA A 111 4.65 -10.17 -18.13
C ALA A 111 5.71 -9.80 -19.19
N PRO A 112 5.32 -9.65 -20.48
CA PRO A 112 6.25 -9.25 -21.52
C PRO A 112 6.75 -7.81 -21.29
N ARG A 113 7.93 -7.46 -21.82
CA ARG A 113 8.50 -6.10 -21.67
C ARG A 113 7.56 -4.98 -22.13
N ALA A 114 6.74 -5.24 -23.16
CA ALA A 114 5.75 -4.28 -23.64
C ALA A 114 4.66 -3.93 -22.58
N ALA A 115 4.47 -4.78 -21.57
CA ALA A 115 3.49 -4.59 -20.50
C ALA A 115 4.03 -3.80 -19.30
N VAL A 116 5.29 -3.34 -19.29
CA VAL A 116 5.88 -2.60 -18.14
C VAL A 116 5.07 -1.36 -17.78
N ARG A 117 4.50 -0.66 -18.77
CA ARG A 117 3.61 0.50 -18.52
C ARG A 117 2.32 0.08 -17.79
N ALA A 118 1.74 -1.05 -18.17
CA ALA A 118 0.55 -1.59 -17.52
C ALA A 118 0.86 -2.05 -16.08
N VAL A 119 2.04 -2.64 -15.85
CA VAL A 119 2.55 -2.95 -14.52
C VAL A 119 2.69 -1.69 -13.67
N GLY A 120 3.26 -0.61 -14.21
CA GLY A 120 3.32 0.69 -13.52
C GLY A 120 1.94 1.23 -13.12
N GLY A 121 0.95 1.08 -14.00
CA GLY A 121 -0.45 1.43 -13.69
C GLY A 121 -1.06 0.55 -12.58
N ALA A 122 -0.77 -0.75 -12.56
CA ALA A 122 -1.21 -1.66 -11.51
C ALA A 122 -0.55 -1.36 -10.14
N ILE A 123 0.75 -1.03 -10.13
CA ILE A 123 1.47 -0.58 -8.93
C ILE A 123 0.87 0.72 -8.40
N GLY A 124 0.58 1.68 -9.28
CA GLY A 124 -0.05 2.95 -8.90
C GLY A 124 -1.48 2.81 -8.40
N ALA A 125 -2.16 1.71 -8.74
CA ALA A 125 -3.50 1.37 -8.27
C ALA A 125 -3.51 0.59 -6.94
N ASN A 126 -2.35 0.42 -6.29
CA ASN A 126 -2.26 -0.24 -4.99
C ASN A 126 -3.18 0.45 -3.96
N PRO A 127 -4.16 -0.26 -3.37
CA PRO A 127 -5.04 0.32 -2.35
C PRO A 127 -4.40 0.41 -0.96
N LEU A 128 -3.31 -0.30 -0.71
CA LEU A 128 -2.67 -0.47 0.60
C LEU A 128 -1.28 0.18 0.59
N LEU A 129 -1.20 1.52 0.55
CA LEU A 129 0.09 2.19 0.60
C LEU A 129 0.83 1.84 1.90
N ILE A 130 2.17 1.93 1.89
CA ILE A 130 3.08 1.59 2.99
C ILE A 130 3.12 0.08 3.28
N VAL A 131 1.98 -0.52 3.60
CA VAL A 131 1.85 -1.96 3.93
C VAL A 131 2.17 -2.84 2.73
N ARG A 132 1.56 -2.55 1.56
CA ARG A 132 2.01 -3.12 0.28
C ARG A 132 3.05 -2.17 -0.32
N PRO A 133 4.33 -2.59 -0.45
CA PRO A 133 5.44 -1.66 -0.52
C PRO A 133 5.71 -1.13 -1.94
N CYS A 134 4.73 -0.48 -2.56
CA CYS A 134 4.88 0.12 -3.88
C CYS A 134 5.92 1.27 -3.92
N HIS A 135 6.27 1.86 -2.76
CA HIS A 135 7.36 2.84 -2.65
C HIS A 135 8.75 2.23 -2.90
N ARG A 136 8.91 0.91 -2.77
CA ARG A 136 10.18 0.20 -3.03
C ARG A 136 10.47 -0.02 -4.53
N VAL A 137 9.54 0.32 -5.43
CA VAL A 137 9.74 0.21 -6.88
C VAL A 137 10.30 1.51 -7.45
N ILE A 138 11.46 1.47 -8.10
CA ILE A 138 12.14 2.64 -8.66
C ILE A 138 12.45 2.48 -10.17
N GLY A 139 12.93 3.56 -10.79
CA GLY A 139 13.43 3.53 -12.17
C GLY A 139 14.64 2.60 -12.31
N ALA A 140 14.86 2.05 -13.51
CA ALA A 140 15.99 1.16 -13.77
C ALA A 140 17.36 1.85 -13.66
N ASP A 141 17.38 3.17 -13.77
CA ASP A 141 18.54 4.05 -13.58
C ASP A 141 18.70 4.51 -12.12
N GLY A 142 17.89 3.97 -11.19
CA GLY A 142 17.89 4.37 -9.78
C GLY A 142 17.03 5.60 -9.48
N THR A 143 16.37 6.20 -10.48
CA THR A 143 15.56 7.40 -10.24
C THR A 143 14.30 7.11 -9.42
N LEU A 144 14.01 7.99 -8.46
CA LEU A 144 12.74 8.00 -7.76
C LEU A 144 11.66 8.59 -8.65
N THR A 145 10.88 7.71 -9.27
CA THR A 145 9.72 8.07 -10.09
C THR A 145 8.49 7.39 -9.53
N GLY A 146 7.31 7.96 -9.76
CA GLY A 146 6.02 7.32 -9.51
C GLY A 146 5.76 6.87 -8.06
N TYR A 147 4.87 7.56 -7.37
CA TYR A 147 4.24 7.06 -6.15
C TYR A 147 2.89 7.77 -5.97
N ALA A 148 1.82 7.01 -5.73
CA ALA A 148 0.47 7.57 -5.67
C ALA A 148 0.33 8.60 -4.54
N GLY A 149 1.12 8.46 -3.47
CA GLY A 149 1.18 9.40 -2.34
C GLY A 149 2.18 10.55 -2.48
N GLY A 150 2.81 10.73 -3.65
CA GLY A 150 3.79 11.80 -3.90
C GLY A 150 5.26 11.44 -3.55
N LEU A 151 6.21 12.04 -4.27
CA LEU A 151 7.63 11.68 -4.16
C LEU A 151 8.24 11.97 -2.79
N ASP A 152 7.74 12.97 -2.05
CA ASP A 152 8.28 13.30 -0.73
C ASP A 152 7.99 12.20 0.29
N ARG A 153 6.77 11.63 0.27
CA ARG A 153 6.44 10.44 1.08
C ARG A 153 7.24 9.22 0.65
N LYS A 154 7.47 9.05 -0.67
CA LYS A 154 8.34 7.97 -1.15
C LYS A 154 9.75 8.08 -0.56
N ARG A 155 10.34 9.29 -0.57
CA ARG A 155 11.66 9.56 0.03
C ARG A 155 11.66 9.31 1.54
N LEU A 156 10.64 9.80 2.25
CA LEU A 156 10.48 9.58 3.68
C LEU A 156 10.51 8.08 4.02
N LEU A 157 9.71 7.27 3.32
CA LEU A 157 9.61 5.83 3.57
C LEU A 157 10.91 5.11 3.23
N LEU A 158 11.55 5.45 2.10
CA LEU A 158 12.83 4.84 1.73
C LEU A 158 13.97 5.24 2.68
N GLY A 159 13.99 6.48 3.17
CA GLY A 159 14.95 6.94 4.19
C GLY A 159 14.73 6.26 5.54
N LEU A 160 13.48 6.12 5.98
CA LEU A 160 13.11 5.31 7.16
C LEU A 160 13.65 3.89 7.04
N GLU A 161 13.54 3.29 5.85
CA GLU A 161 14.01 1.93 5.57
C GLU A 161 15.54 1.81 5.36
N GLY A 162 16.29 2.92 5.45
CA GLY A 162 17.75 2.94 5.30
C GLY A 162 18.24 2.79 3.87
N VAL A 163 17.40 3.05 2.87
CA VAL A 163 17.73 2.97 1.45
C VAL A 163 18.33 4.28 0.91
N LEU A 164 17.91 5.42 1.46
CA LEU A 164 18.33 6.77 1.07
C LEU A 164 19.08 7.48 2.18
#